data_AF-A0A089JPP1-F1
#
_entry.id   AF-A0A089JPP1-F1
#
_cell.length_a   1.000
_cell.length_b   1.000
_cell.length_c   1.000
_cell.angle_alpha   90.00
_cell.angle_beta   90.00
_cell.angle_gamma   90.00
#
_symmetry.space_group_name_H-M   'P 1'
#
loop_
_entity.id
_entity.type
_entity.pdbx_description
1 polymer ?
#
loop_
_entity_poly.entity_id
_entity_poly.type
_entity_poly.pdbx_seq_one_letter_code
_entity_poly.pdbx_strand_id
1 'polypeptide(L)'
;MGWWNTKWLGRDAEGANNAHIEDEWGTVYHEVRKAQSEWERAYLMFDEALGQDQIDYAIYILEAAERKYQIHLKHAKRLGLNRSRLPM
;
A
#
# COMPACT_ATOMS: atom_id res chain seq x y z
N MET A 1 27.86 -2.04 39.44
CA MET A 1 26.48 -1.51 39.49
C MET A 1 26.25 -0.71 38.21
N GLY A 2 25.57 -1.25 37.19
CA GLY A 2 25.33 -0.47 35.96
C GLY A 2 24.93 -1.24 34.69
N TRP A 3 24.77 -2.56 34.74
CA TRP A 3 24.37 -3.34 33.56
C TRP A 3 22.85 -3.47 33.40
N TRP A 4 22.08 -2.91 34.35
CA TRP A 4 20.62 -3.00 34.38
C TRP A 4 19.94 -1.84 33.63
N ASN A 5 20.54 -0.64 33.59
CA ASN A 5 19.93 0.54 32.94
C ASN A 5 19.98 0.49 31.41
N THR A 6 21.06 -0.01 30.81
CA THR A 6 21.22 -0.05 29.35
C THR A 6 20.24 -1.03 28.69
N LYS A 7 19.84 -2.08 29.41
CA LYS A 7 18.91 -3.11 28.91
C LYS A 7 17.46 -2.62 28.86
N TRP A 8 17.09 -1.68 29.72
CA TRP A 8 15.76 -1.06 29.72
C TRP A 8 15.63 -0.02 28.60
N LEU A 9 16.65 0.84 28.44
CA LEU A 9 16.67 1.86 27.38
C LEU A 9 16.57 1.28 25.96
N GLY A 10 17.20 0.12 25.70
CA GLY A 10 17.11 -0.55 24.41
C GLY A 10 15.74 -1.17 24.12
N ARG A 11 15.04 -1.65 25.15
CA ARG A 11 13.72 -2.31 25.00
C ARG A 11 12.62 -1.31 24.64
N ASP A 12 12.66 -0.11 25.23
CA ASP A 12 11.69 0.95 24.91
C ASP A 12 11.90 1.50 23.49
N ALA A 13 13.16 1.60 23.05
CA ALA A 13 13.50 2.02 21.69
C ALA A 13 13.07 0.99 20.64
N GLU A 14 13.23 -0.31 20.91
CA GLU A 14 12.75 -1.38 20.03
C GLU A 14 11.22 -1.43 19.95
N GLY A 15 10.52 -1.25 21.07
CA GLY A 15 9.05 -1.20 21.12
C GLY A 15 8.46 -0.01 20.34
N ALA A 16 9.07 1.17 20.46
CA ALA A 16 8.65 2.35 19.72
C ALA A 16 8.88 2.23 18.21
N ASN A 17 10.00 1.61 17.80
CA ASN A 17 10.29 1.35 16.38
C ASN A 17 9.29 0.34 15.79
N ASN A 18 8.96 -0.73 16.52
CA ASN A 18 8.00 -1.72 16.04
C ASN A 18 6.59 -1.14 15.87
N ALA A 19 6.13 -0.29 16.80
CA ALA A 19 4.85 0.41 16.68
C ALA A 19 4.81 1.35 15.45
N HIS A 20 5.88 2.10 15.21
CA HIS A 20 5.98 2.96 14.02
C HIS A 20 5.93 2.15 12.71
N ILE A 21 6.59 0.98 12.68
CA ILE A 21 6.55 0.09 11.52
C ILE A 21 5.15 -0.50 11.32
N GLU A 22 4.42 -0.84 12.39
CA GLU A 22 3.04 -1.34 12.33
C GLU A 22 2.05 -0.26 11.82
N ASP A 23 2.20 0.99 12.24
CA ASP A 23 1.40 2.12 11.76
C ASP A 23 1.68 2.44 10.28
N GLU A 24 2.96 2.44 9.90
CA GLU A 24 3.39 2.61 8.52
C GLU A 24 2.90 1.44 7.65
N TRP A 25 2.93 0.22 8.19
CA TRP A 25 2.39 -0.99 7.56
C TRP A 25 0.89 -0.88 7.28
N GLY A 26 0.10 -0.46 8.28
CA GLY A 26 -1.35 -0.29 8.13
C GLY A 26 -1.67 0.75 7.05
N THR A 27 -0.95 1.86 7.06
CA THR A 27 -1.11 2.93 6.07
C THR A 27 -0.85 2.43 4.64
N VAL A 28 0.29 1.77 4.42
CA VAL A 28 0.65 1.26 3.08
C VAL A 28 -0.31 0.19 2.60
N TYR A 29 -0.78 -0.68 3.50
CA TYR A 29 -1.80 -1.67 3.16
C TYR A 29 -3.09 -1.01 2.67
N HIS A 30 -3.59 0.00 3.40
CA HIS A 30 -4.79 0.73 3.01
C HIS A 30 -4.62 1.45 1.67
N GLU A 31 -3.45 2.03 1.41
CA GLU A 31 -3.15 2.66 0.12
C GLU A 31 -3.18 1.67 -1.05
N VAL A 32 -2.58 0.49 -0.89
CA VAL A 32 -2.59 -0.57 -1.91
C VAL A 32 -4.02 -1.02 -2.19
N ARG A 33 -4.82 -1.26 -1.14
CA ARG A 33 -6.23 -1.67 -1.29
C ARG A 33 -7.09 -0.60 -1.94
N LYS A 34 -6.86 0.67 -1.60
CA LYS A 34 -7.54 1.81 -2.23
C LYS A 34 -7.19 1.90 -3.72
N ALA A 35 -5.90 1.82 -4.06
CA ALA A 35 -5.45 1.86 -5.45
C ALA A 35 -5.97 0.65 -6.26
N GLN A 36 -6.07 -0.53 -5.65
CA GLN A 36 -6.71 -1.70 -6.26
C GLN A 36 -8.19 -1.43 -6.58
N SER A 37 -8.96 -0.91 -5.61
CA SER A 37 -10.38 -0.61 -5.80
C SER A 37 -10.60 0.48 -6.87
N GLU A 38 -9.72 1.49 -6.92
CA GLU A 38 -9.73 2.52 -7.98
C GLU A 38 -9.48 1.90 -9.37
N TRP A 39 -8.55 0.95 -9.47
CA TRP A 39 -8.29 0.22 -10.71
C TRP A 39 -9.48 -0.65 -11.14
N GLU A 40 -10.10 -1.38 -10.21
CA GLU A 40 -11.30 -2.18 -10.49
C GLU A 40 -12.45 -1.30 -10.99
N ARG A 41 -12.62 -0.11 -10.41
CA ARG A 41 -13.64 0.85 -10.86
C ARG A 41 -13.34 1.43 -12.24
N ALA A 42 -12.08 1.76 -12.52
CA ALA A 42 -11.66 2.22 -13.85
C ALA A 42 -11.88 1.13 -14.92
N TYR A 43 -11.66 -0.13 -14.55
CA TYR A 43 -11.90 -1.27 -15.41
C TYR A 43 -13.38 -1.43 -15.74
N LEU A 44 -14.27 -1.31 -14.75
CA LEU A 44 -15.73 -1.31 -14.98
C LEU A 44 -16.17 -0.15 -15.88
N MET A 45 -15.62 1.05 -15.67
CA MET A 45 -15.88 2.21 -16.54
C MET A 45 -15.47 1.95 -17.99
N PHE A 46 -14.34 1.26 -18.20
CA PHE A 46 -13.89 0.86 -19.54
C PHE A 46 -14.82 -0.19 -20.16
N ASP A 47 -15.27 -1.17 -19.37
CA ASP A 47 -16.19 -2.23 -19.84
C ASP A 47 -17.56 -1.65 -20.26
N GLU A 48 -18.05 -0.63 -19.55
CA GLU A 48 -19.32 0.05 -19.84
C GLU A 48 -19.21 1.12 -20.94
N ALA A 49 -18.00 1.49 -21.38
CA ALA A 49 -17.80 2.55 -22.35
C ALA A 49 -18.17 2.09 -23.78
N LEU A 50 -19.18 2.72 -24.38
CA LEU A 50 -19.67 2.39 -25.73
C LEU A 50 -19.29 3.44 -26.79
N GLY A 51 -19.04 4.69 -26.37
CA GLY A 51 -18.67 5.78 -27.28
C GLY A 51 -17.14 5.87 -27.45
N GLN A 52 -16.67 6.20 -28.66
CA GLN A 52 -15.24 6.31 -28.96
C GLN A 52 -14.49 7.25 -27.98
N ASP A 53 -15.04 8.45 -27.74
CA ASP A 53 -14.44 9.40 -26.78
C ASP A 53 -14.49 8.89 -25.32
N GLN A 54 -15.51 8.09 -24.98
CA GLN A 54 -15.66 7.49 -23.65
C GLN A 54 -14.65 6.37 -23.44
N ILE A 55 -14.37 5.59 -24.49
CA ILE A 55 -13.36 4.53 -24.50
C ILE A 55 -11.98 5.14 -24.32
N ASP A 56 -11.65 6.19 -25.09
CA ASP A 56 -10.35 6.87 -24.96
C ASP A 56 -10.15 7.46 -23.56
N TYR A 57 -11.19 8.08 -23.00
CA TYR A 57 -11.17 8.56 -21.62
C TYR A 57 -11.01 7.42 -20.60
N ALA A 58 -11.74 6.32 -20.76
CA ALA A 58 -11.68 5.18 -19.85
C ALA A 58 -10.30 4.49 -19.88
N ILE A 59 -9.67 4.38 -21.06
CA ILE A 59 -8.29 3.88 -21.22
C ILE A 59 -7.33 4.77 -20.44
N TYR A 60 -7.40 6.09 -20.64
CA TYR A 60 -6.52 7.03 -19.93
C TYR A 60 -6.64 6.92 -18.40
N ILE A 61 -7.88 6.81 -17.88
CA ILE A 61 -8.12 6.65 -16.44
C ILE A 61 -7.61 5.30 -15.94
N LEU A 62 -7.82 4.23 -16.71
CA LEU A 62 -7.36 2.88 -16.36
C LEU A 62 -5.83 2.81 -16.28
N GLU A 63 -5.12 3.37 -17.25
CA GLU A 63 -3.65 3.44 -17.25
C GLU A 63 -3.11 4.23 -16.05
N ALA A 64 -3.75 5.37 -15.73
CA ALA A 64 -3.38 6.16 -14.57
C ALA A 64 -3.59 5.39 -13.25
N ALA A 65 -4.72 4.68 -13.12
CA ALA A 65 -5.03 3.85 -11.96
C ALA A 65 -4.04 2.67 -11.83
N GLU A 66 -3.72 2.01 -12.93
CA GLU A 66 -2.73 0.92 -12.95
C GLU A 66 -1.35 1.43 -12.52
N ARG A 67 -0.92 2.57 -13.06
CA ARG A 67 0.39 3.13 -12.72
C ARG A 67 0.48 3.50 -11.25
N LYS A 68 -0.58 4.07 -10.69
CA LYS A 68 -0.70 4.38 -9.26
C LYS A 68 -0.63 3.09 -8.42
N TYR A 69 -1.38 2.05 -8.79
CA TYR A 69 -1.34 0.76 -8.11
C TYR A 69 0.06 0.13 -8.12
N GLN A 70 0.75 0.15 -9.26
CA GLN A 70 2.13 -0.34 -9.37
C GLN A 70 3.10 0.41 -8.44
N ILE A 71 2.94 1.73 -8.27
CA ILE A 71 3.77 2.53 -7.36
C ILE A 71 3.54 2.09 -5.90
N HIS A 72 2.28 1.96 -5.47
CA HIS A 72 1.98 1.51 -4.11
C HIS A 72 2.45 0.06 -3.86
N LEU A 73 2.36 -0.83 -4.86
CA LEU A 73 2.92 -2.18 -4.75
C LEU A 73 4.45 -2.19 -4.61
N LYS A 74 5.17 -1.32 -5.34
CA LYS A 74 6.62 -1.16 -5.20
C LYS A 74 6.99 -0.60 -3.83
N HIS A 75 6.20 0.35 -3.33
CA HIS A 75 6.38 0.93 -1.99
C HIS A 75 6.19 -0.15 -0.91
N ALA A 76 5.10 -0.92 -1.01
CA ALA A 76 4.84 -2.06 -0.15
C ALA A 76 6.01 -3.05 -0.14
N LYS A 77 6.48 -3.44 -1.33
CA LYS A 77 7.58 -4.41 -1.47
C LYS A 77 8.89 -3.90 -0.85
N ARG A 78 9.18 -2.59 -0.93
CA ARG A 78 10.35 -1.97 -0.29
C ARG A 78 10.28 -2.02 1.24
N LEU A 79 9.08 -1.89 1.81
CA LEU A 79 8.84 -2.01 3.25
C LEU A 79 8.85 -3.47 3.75
N GLY A 80 9.17 -4.43 2.88
CA GLY A 80 9.19 -5.84 3.24
C GLY A 80 7.80 -6.45 3.43
N LEU A 81 6.75 -5.86 2.82
CA LEU A 81 5.43 -6.50 2.69
C LEU A 81 5.59 -7.76 1.84
N ASN A 82 5.90 -8.86 2.52
CA ASN A 82 5.87 -10.20 1.95
C ASN A 82 4.41 -10.66 1.98
N ARG A 83 3.91 -11.19 0.86
CA ARG A 83 2.52 -11.64 0.68
C ARG A 83 2.07 -12.62 1.78
N SER A 84 3.03 -13.31 2.42
CA SER A 84 2.83 -14.25 3.53
C SER A 84 2.42 -13.63 4.86
N ARG A 85 2.49 -12.30 5.03
CA ARG A 85 2.03 -11.58 6.23
C ARG A 85 0.71 -10.84 6.03
N LEU A 86 0.08 -10.97 4.87
CA LEU A 86 -1.25 -10.42 4.63
C LEU A 86 -2.28 -11.32 5.34
N PRO A 87 -3.02 -10.85 6.36
CA PRO A 87 -4.23 -11.54 6.77
C PRO A 87 -5.18 -11.54 5.57
N MET A 88 -5.64 -12.74 5.20
CA MET A 88 -6.70 -12.93 4.19
C MET A 88 -8.00 -12.24 4.63
#